data_AF-A0A2G3Q2B4-F1
#
_entry.id   AF-A0A2G3Q2B4-F1
#
_cell.length_a   1.000
_cell.length_b   1.000
_cell.length_c   1.000
_cell.angle_alpha   90.00
_cell.angle_beta   90.00
_cell.angle_gamma   90.00
#
_symmetry.space_group_name_H-M   'P 1'
#
loop_
_entity.id
_entity.type
_entity.pdbx_description
1 polymer ?
#
loop_
_entity_poly.entity_id
_entity_poly.type
_entity_poly.pdbx_seq_one_letter_code
_entity_poly.pdbx_strand_id
1 'polypeptide(L)'
;MTISIDFFYNKWYFVFRGDFVISYIGLEEILRERGKDRRYLHEVVGLSNDTIAKFKKGESVSVSVLERICLALNCDIGDICKIKKSPRD
;
A
#
# COMPACT_ATOMS: atom_id res chain seq x y z
N MET A 1 24.96 34.40 -0.60
CA MET A 1 25.31 32.98 -0.33
C MET A 1 24.14 32.18 0.27
N THR A 2 22.91 32.70 0.30
CA THR A 2 21.72 32.00 0.86
C THR A 2 20.71 31.54 -0.21
N ILE A 3 20.68 32.19 -1.39
CA ILE A 3 19.73 31.87 -2.47
C ILE A 3 19.86 30.41 -2.94
N SER A 4 21.06 29.81 -2.93
CA SER A 4 21.27 28.43 -3.36
C SER A 4 20.68 27.39 -2.40
N ILE A 5 20.67 27.65 -1.08
CA ILE A 5 20.03 26.76 -0.11
C ILE A 5 18.52 26.88 -0.20
N ASP A 6 17.96 28.10 -0.28
CA ASP A 6 16.51 28.29 -0.42
C ASP A 6 15.96 27.71 -1.73
N PHE A 7 16.70 27.82 -2.85
CA PHE A 7 16.29 27.20 -4.12
C PHE A 7 16.34 25.67 -4.05
N PHE A 8 17.36 25.11 -3.40
CA PHE A 8 17.46 23.66 -3.21
C PHE A 8 16.39 23.15 -2.23
N TYR A 9 16.17 23.84 -1.11
CA TYR A 9 15.15 23.49 -0.12
C TYR A 9 13.75 23.57 -0.72
N ASN A 10 13.40 24.65 -1.42
CA ASN A 10 12.09 24.79 -2.06
C ASN A 10 11.89 23.79 -3.20
N LYS A 11 12.94 23.48 -3.98
CA LYS A 11 12.87 22.45 -5.03
C LYS A 11 12.74 21.04 -4.46
N TRP A 12 13.41 20.73 -3.36
CA TRP A 12 13.25 19.47 -2.63
C TRP A 12 11.88 19.39 -1.93
N TYR A 13 11.41 20.46 -1.29
CA TYR A 13 10.06 20.53 -0.70
C TYR A 13 8.98 20.32 -1.77
N PHE A 14 9.18 20.83 -2.98
CA PHE A 14 8.26 20.66 -4.09
C PHE A 14 8.25 19.23 -4.66
N VAL A 15 9.43 18.59 -4.76
CA VAL A 15 9.58 17.17 -5.15
C VAL A 15 8.98 16.23 -4.11
N PHE A 16 9.08 16.55 -2.81
CA PHE A 16 8.54 15.73 -1.72
C PHE A 16 7.05 15.97 -1.41
N ARG A 17 6.42 17.01 -1.98
CA ARG A 17 4.97 17.27 -1.84
C ARG A 17 4.06 16.38 -2.70
N GLY A 18 4.57 15.31 -3.30
CA GLY A 18 3.70 14.33 -3.95
C GLY A 18 2.92 13.58 -2.88
N ASP A 19 1.59 13.63 -2.90
CA ASP A 19 0.78 12.79 -2.01
C ASP A 19 1.00 11.33 -2.43
N PHE A 20 1.75 10.60 -1.61
CA PHE A 20 1.99 9.17 -1.81
C PHE A 20 0.86 8.40 -1.14
N VAL A 21 0.18 7.54 -1.91
CA VAL A 21 -0.89 6.69 -1.43
C VAL A 21 -0.45 5.23 -1.44
N ILE A 22 -0.87 4.49 -0.42
CA ILE A 22 -0.64 3.05 -0.36
C ILE A 22 -1.62 2.36 -1.30
N SER A 23 -1.12 1.47 -2.14
CA SER A 23 -1.89 0.72 -3.12
C SER A 23 -1.68 -0.77 -2.91
N TYR A 24 -2.78 -1.49 -2.75
CA TYR A 24 -2.80 -2.94 -2.56
C TYR A 24 -3.14 -3.70 -3.85
N ILE A 25 -2.82 -3.13 -5.02
CA ILE A 25 -3.13 -3.76 -6.31
C ILE A 25 -2.42 -5.10 -6.46
N GLY A 26 -1.22 -5.24 -5.93
CA GLY A 26 -0.49 -6.51 -5.97
C GLY A 26 -1.20 -7.63 -5.20
N LEU A 27 -1.85 -7.30 -4.08
CA LEU A 27 -2.71 -8.26 -3.36
C LEU A 27 -3.86 -8.76 -4.25
N GLU A 28 -4.49 -7.87 -5.01
CA GLU A 28 -5.59 -8.21 -5.91
C GLU A 28 -5.12 -9.07 -7.09
N GLU A 29 -3.93 -8.78 -7.61
CA GLU A 29 -3.27 -9.55 -8.67
C GLU A 29 -3.03 -11.00 -8.20
N ILE A 30 -2.41 -11.19 -7.03
CA ILE A 30 -2.14 -12.52 -6.45
C ILE A 30 -3.44 -13.28 -6.17
N LEU A 31 -4.46 -12.62 -5.63
CA LEU A 31 -5.76 -13.25 -5.38
C LEU A 31 -6.40 -13.72 -6.68
N ARG A 32 -6.37 -12.88 -7.74
CA ARG A 32 -6.92 -13.22 -9.05
C ARG A 32 -6.17 -14.39 -9.71
N GLU A 33 -4.84 -14.39 -9.65
CA GLU A 33 -4.02 -15.50 -10.17
C GLU A 33 -4.36 -16.84 -9.52
N ARG A 34 -4.80 -16.81 -8.25
CA ARG A 34 -5.19 -18.00 -7.48
C ARG A 34 -6.68 -18.32 -7.52
N GLY A 35 -7.46 -17.56 -8.29
CA GLY A 35 -8.92 -17.71 -8.34
C GLY A 35 -9.60 -17.46 -6.99
N LYS A 36 -9.01 -16.61 -6.14
CA LYS A 36 -9.54 -16.23 -4.82
C LYS A 36 -10.07 -14.80 -4.85
N ASP A 37 -11.02 -14.52 -3.96
CA ASP A 37 -11.57 -13.18 -3.72
C ASP A 37 -11.14 -12.70 -2.33
N ARG A 38 -11.30 -11.41 -2.00
CA ARG A 38 -10.94 -10.85 -0.69
C ARG A 38 -11.66 -11.53 0.49
N ARG A 39 -12.82 -12.15 0.24
CA ARG A 39 -13.51 -13.05 1.19
C ARG A 39 -12.61 -14.18 1.70
N TYR A 40 -11.70 -14.67 0.86
CA TYR A 40 -10.69 -15.65 1.24
C TYR A 40 -9.78 -15.15 2.36
N LEU A 41 -9.47 -13.85 2.41
CA LEU A 41 -8.67 -13.28 3.50
C LEU A 41 -9.44 -13.28 4.83
N HIS A 42 -10.75 -13.12 4.79
CA HIS A 42 -11.58 -13.30 5.99
C HIS A 42 -11.52 -14.75 6.48
N GLU A 43 -11.66 -15.72 5.57
CA GLU A 43 -11.73 -17.15 5.89
C GLU A 43 -10.39 -17.75 6.32
N VAL A 44 -9.30 -17.45 5.62
CA VAL A 44 -7.99 -18.08 5.83
C VAL A 44 -7.09 -17.28 6.76
N VAL A 45 -7.16 -15.95 6.67
CA VAL A 45 -6.34 -15.08 7.51
C VAL A 45 -7.10 -14.67 8.76
N GLY A 46 -8.43 -14.76 8.81
CA GLY A 46 -9.22 -14.34 9.97
C GLY A 46 -9.26 -12.83 10.14
N LEU A 47 -9.18 -12.07 9.04
CA LEU A 47 -9.23 -10.61 9.07
C LEU A 47 -10.66 -10.11 9.27
N SER A 48 -10.82 -9.08 10.10
CA SER A 48 -12.12 -8.41 10.25
C SER A 48 -12.54 -7.72 8.95
N ASN A 49 -13.85 -7.57 8.76
CA ASN A 49 -14.42 -6.81 7.64
C ASN A 49 -13.91 -5.36 7.59
N ASP A 50 -13.63 -4.76 8.75
CA ASP A 50 -13.04 -3.42 8.84
C ASP A 50 -11.65 -3.37 8.21
N THR A 51 -10.82 -4.38 8.46
CA THR A 51 -9.48 -4.48 7.88
C THR A 51 -9.56 -4.67 6.37
N ILE A 52 -10.54 -5.45 5.89
CA ILE A 52 -10.80 -5.63 4.45
C ILE A 52 -11.22 -4.31 3.79
N ALA A 53 -12.05 -3.50 4.46
CA ALA A 53 -12.45 -2.19 3.97
C ALA A 53 -11.27 -1.21 3.86
N LYS A 54 -10.28 -1.29 4.76
CA LYS A 54 -9.05 -0.48 4.68
C LYS A 54 -8.24 -0.74 3.42
N PHE A 55 -8.10 -2.02 3.02
CA PHE A 55 -7.42 -2.37 1.77
C PHE A 55 -8.12 -1.75 0.55
N LYS A 56 -9.46 -1.72 0.54
CA LYS A 56 -10.23 -1.09 -0.55
C LYS A 56 -10.02 0.42 -0.63
N LYS A 57 -9.82 1.07 0.52
CA LYS A 57 -9.59 2.52 0.60
C LYS A 57 -8.12 2.93 0.41
N GLY A 58 -7.19 1.97 0.36
CA GLY A 58 -5.75 2.28 0.34
C GLY A 58 -5.24 2.86 1.67
N GLU A 59 -5.93 2.58 2.77
CA GLU A 59 -5.51 3.01 4.11
C GLU A 59 -4.34 2.15 4.62
N SER A 60 -3.56 2.68 5.55
CA SER A 60 -2.51 1.91 6.21
C SER A 60 -3.09 0.83 7.11
N VAL A 61 -2.52 -0.36 7.03
CA VAL A 61 -2.80 -1.48 7.94
C VAL A 61 -1.55 -1.82 8.76
N SER A 62 -1.71 -2.54 9.87
CA SER A 62 -0.57 -2.95 10.68
C SER A 62 0.30 -3.97 9.95
N VAL A 63 1.61 -3.92 10.19
CA VAL A 63 2.58 -4.87 9.62
C VAL A 63 2.25 -6.32 10.00
N SER A 64 1.71 -6.55 11.20
CA SER A 64 1.24 -7.87 11.64
C SER A 64 0.11 -8.45 10.78
N VAL A 65 -0.75 -7.59 10.21
CA VAL A 65 -1.80 -8.03 9.27
C VAL A 65 -1.17 -8.40 7.94
N LEU A 66 -0.22 -7.60 7.44
CA LEU A 66 0.50 -7.89 6.20
C LEU A 66 1.28 -9.20 6.30
N GLU A 67 1.98 -9.42 7.42
CA GLU A 67 2.71 -10.67 7.69
C GLU A 67 1.80 -11.89 7.61
N ARG A 68 0.63 -11.86 8.25
CA ARG A 68 -0.33 -12.98 8.20
C ARG A 68 -0.84 -13.24 6.78
N ILE A 69 -1.07 -12.19 5.99
CA ILE A 69 -1.45 -12.32 4.58
C ILE A 69 -0.31 -12.94 3.78
N CYS A 70 0.93 -12.45 3.96
CA CYS A 70 2.13 -12.96 3.33
C CYS A 70 2.34 -14.46 3.63
N LEU A 71 2.13 -14.89 4.87
CA LEU A 71 2.20 -16.31 5.25
C LEU A 71 1.08 -17.14 4.61
N ALA A 72 -0.16 -16.64 4.61
CA ALA A 72 -1.29 -17.35 4.01
C ALA A 72 -1.21 -17.44 2.48
N LEU A 73 -0.59 -16.45 1.84
CA LEU A 73 -0.40 -16.39 0.41
C LEU A 73 1.02 -16.81 0.00
N ASN A 74 1.92 -17.16 0.90
CA ASN A 74 3.31 -17.48 0.57
C ASN A 74 3.95 -16.45 -0.39
N CYS A 75 3.87 -15.17 -0.03
CA CYS A 75 4.42 -14.04 -0.80
C CYS A 75 5.09 -13.01 0.12
N ASP A 76 5.85 -12.07 -0.43
CA ASP A 76 6.50 -11.00 0.35
C ASP A 76 5.59 -9.75 0.46
N ILE A 77 5.90 -8.87 1.40
CA ILE A 77 5.17 -7.60 1.62
C ILE A 77 5.27 -6.70 0.38
N GLY A 78 6.41 -6.72 -0.32
CA GLY A 78 6.61 -5.96 -1.55
C GLY A 78 5.73 -6.39 -2.72
N ASP A 79 5.26 -7.64 -2.71
CA ASP A 79 4.36 -8.16 -3.74
C ASP A 79 2.93 -7.64 -3.52
N ILE A 80 2.51 -7.51 -2.25
CA ILE A 80 1.13 -7.10 -1.90
C ILE A 80 0.96 -5.58 -1.74
N CYS A 81 2.01 -4.86 -1.36
CA CYS A 81 1.96 -3.44 -1.00
C CYS A 81 2.87 -2.61 -1.90
N LYS A 82 2.29 -1.63 -2.60
CA LYS A 82 3.01 -0.72 -3.50
C LYS A 82 2.68 0.72 -3.13
N ILE A 83 3.68 1.60 -3.18
CA ILE A 83 3.46 3.04 -3.01
C ILE A 83 3.22 3.66 -4.39
N LYS A 84 2.09 4.35 -4.55
CA LYS A 84 1.78 5.11 -5.76
C LYS A 84 1.90 6.60 -5.49
N LYS A 85 2.43 7.33 -6.47
CA LYS A 85 2.28 8.79 -6.51
C LYS A 85 0.84 9.07 -6.94
N SER A 86 0.09 9.81 -6.15
CA SER A 86 -1.13 10.43 -6.67
C SER A 86 -0.71 11.44 -7.74
N PRO A 87 -1.25 11.37 -8.96
CA PRO A 87 -1.22 12.53 -9.84
C PRO A 87 -1.86 13.67 -9.05
N ARG A 88 -1.15 14.78 -8.92
CA ARG A 88 -1.79 16.05 -8.57
C ARG A 88 -2.39 16.55 -9.87
N ASP A 89 -3.72 16.66 -9.90
CA ASP A 89 -4.39 17.53 -10.87
C ASP A 89 -3.93 18.98 -10.66
#